data_AF-A0A1M3N8G8-F1
#
_entry.id   AF-A0A1M3N8G8-F1
#
_cell.length_a   1.000
_cell.length_b   1.000
_cell.length_c   1.000
_cell.angle_alpha   90.00
_cell.angle_beta   90.00
_cell.angle_gamma   90.00
#
_symmetry.space_group_name_H-M   'P 1'
#
loop_
_entity.id
_entity.type
_entity.pdbx_description
1 polymer ?
#
loop_
_entity_poly.entity_id
_entity_poly.type
_entity_poly.pdbx_seq_one_letter_code
_entity_poly.pdbx_strand_id
1 'polypeptide(L)'
;MDDSTPTRIALGPTSSSLETDFALTIAGRGSNVVGAFSFTNNVGTVEIDGATLPAFIYERQPFESKVLYQFWAVAPDRLWILWLYVDIDDDGNVTMTDVFHESTAANDLADEPATGQGSETHGSYTASIALPAFDIPIPPNTPIRFKVDGDGYALSGTEPGTFVHGKNTFRVYPFQVIGNPRAKDGDLQLHALYVDEQRSQVCFGILYLLVNRRFGSLQYSICLPGLDDIDGDHTVDWSILK
;
A
#
# COMPACT_ATOMS: atom_id res chain seq x y z
N MET A 1 16.93 26.07 15.48
CA MET A 1 16.19 25.26 14.48
C MET A 1 15.86 24.00 15.22
N ASP A 2 14.57 23.74 15.44
CA ASP A 2 14.10 22.58 16.18
C ASP A 2 14.33 21.35 15.28
N ASP A 3 15.31 20.53 15.66
CA ASP A 3 15.78 19.35 14.92
C ASP A 3 15.01 18.10 15.36
N SER A 4 13.73 18.27 15.71
CA SER A 4 12.89 17.14 16.05
C SER A 4 12.38 16.52 14.75
N THR A 5 13.11 15.54 14.21
CA THR A 5 12.52 14.57 13.28
C THR A 5 11.17 14.14 13.88
N PRO A 6 10.06 14.25 13.14
CA PRO A 6 8.76 13.82 13.65
C PRO A 6 8.92 12.39 14.14
N THR A 7 8.24 12.02 15.22
CA THR A 7 8.24 10.64 15.71
C THR A 7 6.97 9.89 15.32
N ARG A 8 6.00 10.64 14.75
CA ARG A 8 4.65 10.19 14.47
C ARG A 8 4.12 10.86 13.21
N ILE A 9 3.20 10.17 12.55
CA ILE A 9 2.46 10.64 11.38
C ILE A 9 0.99 10.69 11.80
N ALA A 10 0.44 11.91 11.85
CA ALA A 10 -0.95 12.13 12.25
C ALA A 10 -1.75 12.65 11.07
N LEU A 11 -2.93 12.06 10.87
CA LEU A 11 -3.89 12.49 9.86
C LEU A 11 -5.29 12.59 10.45
N GLY A 12 -6.01 13.64 10.08
CA GLY A 12 -7.43 13.76 10.39
C GLY A 12 -8.28 12.69 9.70
N PRO A 13 -9.60 12.63 9.99
CA PRO A 13 -10.48 11.68 9.33
C PRO A 13 -10.53 11.95 7.82
N THR A 14 -10.64 10.88 7.04
CA THR A 14 -10.84 10.96 5.58
C THR A 14 -12.33 10.90 5.28
N SER A 15 -12.80 11.82 4.44
CA SER A 15 -14.14 11.78 3.84
C SER A 15 -14.02 12.24 2.41
N SER A 16 -13.89 11.29 1.49
CA SER A 16 -13.70 11.56 0.06
C SER A 16 -14.40 10.50 -0.79
N SER A 17 -14.43 10.72 -2.10
CA SER A 17 -14.96 9.77 -3.07
C SER A 17 -13.80 9.17 -3.86
N LEU A 18 -13.81 7.86 -4.03
CA LEU A 18 -12.86 7.14 -4.88
C LEU A 18 -13.58 6.65 -6.13
N GLU A 19 -13.04 6.98 -7.30
CA GLU A 19 -13.50 6.41 -8.57
C GLU A 19 -12.67 5.17 -8.91
N THR A 20 -13.35 4.08 -9.25
CA THR A 20 -12.75 2.82 -9.72
C THR A 20 -13.47 2.33 -10.97
N ASP A 21 -12.85 1.44 -11.74
CA ASP A 21 -13.49 0.77 -12.88
C ASP A 21 -14.08 -0.61 -12.52
N PHE A 22 -14.12 -0.93 -11.23
CA PHE A 22 -14.68 -2.14 -10.65
C PHE A 22 -15.38 -1.84 -9.33
N ALA A 23 -16.30 -2.71 -8.92
CA ALA A 23 -16.83 -2.77 -7.58
C ALA A 23 -16.90 -4.21 -7.08
N LEU A 24 -16.32 -4.43 -5.91
CA LEU A 24 -16.27 -5.72 -5.25
C LEU A 24 -17.23 -5.74 -4.07
N THR A 25 -18.09 -6.75 -4.04
CA THR A 25 -18.93 -7.07 -2.87
C THR A 25 -18.60 -8.48 -2.42
N ILE A 26 -18.02 -8.61 -1.23
CA ILE A 26 -17.47 -9.86 -0.72
C ILE A 26 -17.71 -9.99 0.78
N ALA A 27 -17.78 -11.24 1.24
CA ALA A 27 -17.70 -11.59 2.65
C ALA A 27 -16.82 -12.83 2.83
N GLY A 28 -15.90 -12.76 3.78
CA GLY A 28 -14.91 -13.81 3.99
C GLY A 28 -14.14 -13.66 5.29
N ARG A 29 -13.06 -14.43 5.38
CA ARG A 29 -12.20 -14.52 6.57
C ARG A 29 -10.83 -15.08 6.20
N GLY A 30 -9.77 -14.48 6.75
CA GLY A 30 -8.43 -15.07 6.78
C GLY A 30 -8.28 -16.12 7.88
N SER A 31 -7.30 -17.00 7.75
CA SER A 31 -7.18 -18.15 8.66
C SER A 31 -6.53 -17.83 10.01
N ASN A 32 -5.90 -16.66 10.19
CA ASN A 32 -5.18 -16.34 11.41
C ASN A 32 -5.23 -14.84 11.78
N VAL A 33 -4.28 -14.02 11.31
CA VAL A 33 -4.15 -12.59 11.67
C VAL A 33 -5.31 -11.78 11.10
N VAL A 34 -5.71 -12.09 9.88
CA VAL A 34 -6.85 -11.46 9.21
C VAL A 34 -8.10 -12.25 9.59
N GLY A 35 -8.98 -11.65 10.39
CA GLY A 35 -10.25 -12.22 10.79
C GLY A 35 -11.33 -12.07 9.71
N ALA A 36 -12.58 -11.86 10.11
CA ALA A 36 -13.66 -11.63 9.15
C ALA A 36 -13.48 -10.31 8.40
N PHE A 37 -13.82 -10.30 7.12
CA PHE A 37 -13.96 -9.07 6.35
C PHE A 37 -15.23 -9.09 5.51
N SER A 38 -15.77 -7.90 5.30
CA SER A 38 -16.94 -7.69 4.44
C SER A 38 -16.82 -6.34 3.76
N PHE A 39 -16.96 -6.36 2.44
CA PHE A 39 -16.97 -5.18 1.60
C PHE A 39 -18.25 -5.16 0.79
N THR A 40 -18.84 -3.98 0.64
CA THR A 40 -19.92 -3.72 -0.30
C THR A 40 -19.48 -2.55 -1.15
N ASN A 41 -19.34 -2.79 -2.44
CA ASN A 41 -18.87 -1.79 -3.40
C ASN A 41 -17.53 -1.14 -2.97
N ASN A 42 -16.52 -1.98 -2.72
CA ASN A 42 -15.16 -1.58 -2.32
C ASN A 42 -15.02 -0.94 -0.93
N VAL A 43 -16.10 -0.72 -0.18
CA VAL A 43 -16.03 -0.14 1.19
C VAL A 43 -16.50 -1.16 2.20
N GLY A 44 -15.80 -1.25 3.32
CA GLY A 44 -16.08 -2.31 4.25
C GLY A 44 -15.29 -2.25 5.54
N THR A 45 -15.19 -3.41 6.15
CA THR A 45 -14.42 -3.62 7.36
C THR A 45 -13.62 -4.91 7.27
N VAL A 46 -12.50 -4.96 7.98
CA VAL A 46 -11.71 -6.17 8.19
C VAL A 46 -11.33 -6.27 9.66
N GLU A 47 -11.47 -7.45 10.22
CA GLU A 47 -10.93 -7.78 11.54
C GLU A 47 -9.43 -8.07 11.40
N ILE A 48 -8.58 -7.37 12.14
CA ILE A 48 -7.15 -7.67 12.23
C ILE A 48 -6.72 -7.53 13.69
N ASP A 49 -5.96 -8.50 14.21
CA ASP A 49 -5.53 -8.54 15.61
C ASP A 49 -6.69 -8.36 16.62
N GLY A 50 -7.88 -8.88 16.28
CA GLY A 50 -9.08 -8.81 17.12
C GLY A 50 -9.83 -7.47 17.10
N ALA A 51 -9.42 -6.50 16.29
CA ALA A 51 -10.11 -5.24 16.09
C ALA A 51 -10.79 -5.18 14.72
N THR A 52 -12.04 -4.73 14.65
CA THR A 52 -12.73 -4.44 13.38
C THR A 52 -12.34 -3.06 12.90
N LEU A 53 -11.65 -3.00 11.77
CA LEU A 53 -11.10 -1.79 11.18
C LEU A 53 -11.88 -1.38 9.93
N PRO A 54 -12.18 -0.08 9.74
CA PRO A 54 -12.71 0.42 8.48
C PRO A 54 -11.66 0.27 7.38
N ALA A 55 -12.11 -0.18 6.21
CA ALA A 55 -11.26 -0.52 5.09
C ALA A 55 -11.88 -0.15 3.75
N PHE A 56 -11.02 0.02 2.75
CA PHE A 56 -11.45 0.27 1.38
C PHE A 56 -10.50 -0.35 0.36
N ILE A 57 -11.07 -0.88 -0.71
CA ILE A 57 -10.39 -1.48 -1.86
C ILE A 57 -10.24 -0.40 -2.92
N TYR A 58 -9.06 -0.25 -3.50
CA TYR A 58 -8.79 0.80 -4.48
C TYR A 58 -8.11 0.31 -5.75
N GLU A 59 -7.52 -0.87 -5.73
CA GLU A 59 -6.74 -1.39 -6.85
C GLU A 59 -7.16 -2.81 -7.18
N ARG A 60 -7.14 -3.12 -8.49
CA ARG A 60 -7.48 -4.42 -9.05
C ARG A 60 -6.43 -4.82 -10.09
N GLN A 61 -5.73 -5.91 -9.84
CA GLN A 61 -4.66 -6.41 -10.70
C GLN A 61 -5.03 -7.81 -11.23
N PRO A 62 -5.37 -7.95 -12.52
CA PRO A 62 -5.57 -9.25 -13.12
C PRO A 62 -4.24 -9.99 -13.31
N PHE A 63 -4.18 -11.23 -12.84
CA PHE A 63 -3.15 -12.24 -13.13
C PHE A 63 -3.80 -13.37 -13.92
N GLU A 64 -3.06 -14.09 -14.76
CA GLU A 64 -3.61 -15.06 -15.75
C GLU A 64 -4.86 -15.83 -15.30
N SER A 65 -4.85 -16.46 -14.13
CA SER A 65 -5.99 -17.19 -13.56
C SER A 65 -6.52 -16.64 -12.24
N LYS A 66 -6.06 -15.47 -11.79
CA LYS A 66 -6.39 -14.90 -10.48
C LYS A 66 -6.56 -13.39 -10.57
N VAL A 67 -7.31 -12.79 -9.65
CA VAL A 67 -7.32 -11.34 -9.48
C VAL A 67 -6.77 -11.02 -8.09
N LEU A 68 -5.93 -10.00 -8.02
CA LEU A 68 -5.44 -9.45 -6.77
C LEU A 68 -6.12 -8.11 -6.52
N TYR A 69 -6.71 -7.95 -5.34
CA TYR A 69 -7.22 -6.66 -4.89
C TYR A 69 -6.34 -6.10 -3.79
N GLN A 70 -5.97 -4.83 -3.90
CA GLN A 70 -5.24 -4.14 -2.84
C GLN A 70 -6.17 -3.20 -2.07
N PHE A 71 -6.01 -3.21 -0.74
CA PHE A 71 -6.87 -2.45 0.15
C PHE A 71 -6.14 -2.02 1.41
N TRP A 72 -6.62 -0.94 2.01
CA TRP A 72 -6.15 -0.46 3.31
C TRP A 72 -7.16 -0.76 4.39
N ALA A 73 -6.67 -1.04 5.59
CA ALA A 73 -7.46 -0.95 6.82
C ALA A 73 -6.80 0.02 7.80
N VAL A 74 -7.61 0.91 8.36
CA VAL A 74 -7.11 2.02 9.19
C VAL A 74 -7.34 1.73 10.66
N ALA A 75 -6.26 1.52 11.41
CA ALA A 75 -6.28 1.52 12.86
C ALA A 75 -5.82 2.89 13.40
N PRO A 76 -6.16 3.24 14.65
CA PRO A 76 -5.70 4.49 15.25
C PRO A 76 -4.17 4.60 15.37
N ASP A 77 -3.46 3.47 15.47
CA ASP A 77 -2.02 3.38 15.78
C ASP A 77 -1.17 2.78 14.65
N ARG A 78 -1.78 2.28 13.56
CA ARG A 78 -1.07 1.75 12.38
C ARG A 78 -1.96 1.72 11.15
N LEU A 79 -1.34 1.64 9.98
CA LEU A 79 -2.03 1.32 8.73
C LEU A 79 -1.72 -0.12 8.35
N TRP A 80 -2.74 -0.83 7.90
CA TRP A 80 -2.59 -2.16 7.31
C TRP A 80 -2.77 -2.05 5.81
N ILE A 81 -1.85 -2.69 5.08
CA ILE A 81 -1.91 -2.85 3.63
C ILE A 81 -2.12 -4.33 3.38
N LEU A 82 -3.15 -4.65 2.61
CA LEU A 82 -3.55 -6.02 2.36
C LEU A 82 -3.73 -6.26 0.86
N TRP A 83 -3.45 -7.50 0.45
CA TRP A 83 -3.72 -7.98 -0.91
C TRP A 83 -4.53 -9.27 -0.85
N LEU A 84 -5.71 -9.28 -1.46
CA LEU A 84 -6.60 -10.44 -1.51
C LEU A 84 -6.53 -11.09 -2.89
N TYR A 85 -6.01 -12.31 -2.94
CA TYR A 85 -6.10 -13.17 -4.12
C TYR A 85 -7.48 -13.84 -4.19
N VAL A 86 -8.07 -13.77 -5.37
CA VAL A 86 -9.33 -14.43 -5.68
C VAL A 86 -9.27 -15.15 -7.02
N ASP A 87 -10.10 -16.18 -7.15
CA ASP A 87 -10.51 -16.74 -8.43
C ASP A 87 -11.85 -16.11 -8.83
N ILE A 88 -12.01 -15.75 -10.11
CA ILE A 88 -13.26 -15.22 -10.67
C ILE A 88 -13.71 -16.15 -11.80
N ASP A 89 -14.96 -16.64 -11.72
CA ASP A 89 -15.54 -17.45 -12.78
C ASP A 89 -16.19 -16.62 -13.90
N ASP A 90 -16.66 -17.29 -14.96
CA ASP A 90 -17.26 -16.65 -16.13
C ASP A 90 -18.55 -15.86 -15.80
N ASP A 91 -19.18 -16.14 -14.65
CA ASP A 91 -20.39 -15.47 -14.18
C ASP A 91 -20.07 -14.28 -13.24
N GLY A 92 -18.78 -14.00 -12.99
CA GLY A 92 -18.32 -12.93 -12.10
C GLY A 92 -18.39 -13.28 -10.62
N ASN A 93 -18.58 -14.56 -10.27
CA ASN A 93 -18.53 -14.99 -8.88
C ASN A 93 -17.08 -15.05 -8.42
N VAL A 94 -16.86 -14.51 -7.24
CA VAL A 94 -15.54 -14.39 -6.61
C VAL A 94 -15.39 -15.48 -5.57
N THR A 95 -14.27 -16.21 -5.59
CA THR A 95 -13.86 -17.14 -4.53
C THR A 95 -12.49 -16.72 -4.01
N MET A 96 -12.38 -16.51 -2.70
CA MET A 96 -11.12 -16.09 -2.07
C MET A 96 -10.17 -17.27 -1.91
N THR A 97 -8.86 -17.01 -2.05
CA THR A 97 -7.84 -18.04 -1.83
C THR A 97 -6.85 -17.66 -0.75
N ASP A 98 -6.24 -16.47 -0.85
CA ASP A 98 -5.14 -16.05 0.01
C ASP A 98 -5.26 -14.56 0.32
N VAL A 99 -4.85 -14.18 1.52
CA VAL A 99 -4.69 -12.77 1.89
C VAL A 99 -3.27 -12.54 2.39
N PHE A 100 -2.59 -11.59 1.74
CA PHE A 100 -1.33 -11.05 2.19
C PHE A 100 -1.60 -9.82 3.03
N HIS A 101 -0.80 -9.59 4.06
CA HIS A 101 -0.92 -8.44 4.92
C HIS A 101 0.44 -7.97 5.42
N GLU A 102 0.58 -6.65 5.54
CA GLU A 102 1.67 -6.00 6.24
C GLU A 102 1.15 -4.77 6.99
N SER A 103 1.97 -4.24 7.90
CA SER A 103 1.60 -3.00 8.60
C SER A 103 2.78 -2.07 8.75
N THR A 104 2.46 -0.79 8.90
CA THR A 104 3.44 0.27 9.19
C THR A 104 4.11 0.12 10.56
N ALA A 105 3.65 -0.81 11.41
CA ALA A 105 4.18 -1.07 12.75
C ALA A 105 5.24 -2.20 12.80
N ALA A 106 5.91 -2.49 11.66
CA ALA A 106 7.02 -3.45 11.53
C ALA A 106 6.65 -4.93 11.54
N ASN A 107 5.49 -5.26 10.96
CA ASN A 107 5.20 -6.65 10.61
C ASN A 107 5.77 -6.93 9.23
N ASP A 108 6.61 -7.95 9.10
CA ASP A 108 7.01 -8.48 7.80
C ASP A 108 5.76 -8.85 6.99
N LEU A 109 5.83 -8.68 5.67
CA LEU A 109 4.80 -9.19 4.76
C LEU A 109 4.62 -10.70 5.02
N ALA A 110 3.39 -11.07 5.33
CA ALA A 110 2.98 -12.45 5.53
C ALA A 110 1.71 -12.74 4.73
N ASP A 111 1.48 -14.02 4.47
CA ASP A 111 0.28 -14.53 3.81
C ASP A 111 -0.41 -15.59 4.65
N GLU A 112 -1.72 -15.69 4.46
CA GLU A 112 -2.51 -16.75 5.03
C GLU A 112 -3.68 -17.13 4.11
N PRO A 113 -4.13 -18.40 4.15
CA PRO A 113 -5.34 -18.80 3.44
C PRO A 113 -6.55 -17.94 3.83
N ALA A 114 -7.33 -17.56 2.83
CA ALA A 114 -8.59 -16.85 2.98
C ALA A 114 -9.73 -17.67 2.39
N THR A 115 -10.91 -17.57 3.00
CA THR A 115 -12.14 -18.21 2.50
C THR A 115 -13.27 -17.21 2.47
N GLY A 116 -14.14 -17.35 1.49
CA GLY A 116 -15.28 -16.46 1.32
C GLY A 116 -15.66 -16.34 -0.14
N GLN A 117 -16.76 -15.63 -0.37
CA GLN A 117 -17.35 -15.49 -1.69
C GLN A 117 -17.88 -14.07 -1.89
N GLY A 118 -18.16 -13.76 -3.15
CA GLY A 118 -18.81 -12.51 -3.52
C GLY A 118 -19.02 -12.39 -5.00
N SER A 119 -19.12 -11.15 -5.46
CA SER A 119 -19.29 -10.81 -6.87
C SER A 119 -18.48 -9.57 -7.20
N GLU A 120 -17.95 -9.54 -8.42
CA GLU A 120 -17.35 -8.36 -9.03
C GLU A 120 -18.30 -7.78 -10.09
N THR A 121 -18.40 -6.46 -10.14
CA THR A 121 -19.02 -5.75 -11.26
C THR A 121 -18.03 -4.79 -11.89
N HIS A 122 -17.95 -4.78 -13.22
CA HIS A 122 -17.11 -3.86 -13.98
C HIS A 122 -17.87 -2.61 -14.42
N GLY A 123 -17.14 -1.50 -14.53
CA GLY A 123 -17.63 -0.20 -14.95
C GLY A 123 -17.23 0.90 -13.97
N SER A 124 -17.44 2.14 -14.36
CA SER A 124 -17.16 3.29 -13.48
C SER A 124 -18.02 3.21 -12.22
N TYR A 125 -17.36 3.18 -11.08
CA TYR A 125 -17.96 3.13 -9.77
C TYR A 125 -17.38 4.24 -8.90
N THR A 126 -18.21 4.81 -8.03
CA THR A 126 -17.76 5.81 -7.05
C THR A 126 -18.06 5.30 -5.64
N ALA A 127 -17.01 4.97 -4.90
CA ALA A 127 -17.08 4.57 -3.51
C ALA A 127 -16.99 5.79 -2.59
N SER A 128 -17.89 5.92 -1.62
CA SER A 128 -17.80 6.94 -0.56
C SER A 128 -16.91 6.42 0.56
N ILE A 129 -15.70 6.97 0.68
CA ILE A 129 -14.70 6.53 1.65
C ILE A 129 -14.79 7.41 2.91
N ALA A 130 -15.05 6.75 4.04
CA ALA A 130 -15.04 7.38 5.36
C ALA A 130 -14.09 6.59 6.28
N LEU A 131 -12.98 7.22 6.67
CA LEU A 131 -11.96 6.62 7.53
C LEU A 131 -11.76 7.50 8.78
N PRO A 132 -11.49 6.88 9.95
CA PRO A 132 -11.20 7.62 11.16
C PRO A 132 -9.86 8.35 11.03
N ALA A 133 -9.65 9.33 11.92
CA ALA A 133 -8.33 9.89 12.12
C ALA A 133 -7.38 8.81 12.67
N PHE A 134 -6.09 8.97 12.40
CA PHE A 134 -5.04 8.12 12.95
C PHE A 134 -3.83 8.95 13.39
N ASP A 135 -3.06 8.36 14.29
CA ASP A 135 -1.78 8.89 14.75
C ASP A 135 -0.83 7.71 14.98
N ILE A 136 0.00 7.46 13.98
CA ILE A 136 0.84 6.25 13.91
C ILE A 136 2.29 6.63 14.21
N PRO A 137 3.09 5.75 14.86
CA PRO A 137 4.53 5.97 14.91
C PRO A 137 5.10 5.95 13.48
N ILE A 138 6.18 6.68 13.27
CA ILE A 138 6.95 6.51 12.03
C ILE A 138 7.39 5.04 11.93
N PRO A 139 7.18 4.37 10.79
CA PRO A 139 7.66 3.01 10.62
C PRO A 139 9.15 2.94 10.95
N PRO A 140 9.62 1.94 11.70
CA PRO A 140 11.05 1.81 11.93
C PRO A 140 11.71 1.68 10.56
N ASN A 141 12.58 2.63 10.23
CA ASN A 141 13.23 2.66 8.92
C ASN A 141 13.92 1.31 8.70
N THR A 142 13.36 0.50 7.81
CA THR A 142 13.97 -0.77 7.41
C THR A 142 15.29 -0.41 6.74
N PRO A 143 16.46 -0.78 7.30
CA PRO A 143 17.74 -0.39 6.73
C PRO A 143 17.84 -0.90 5.30
N ILE A 144 17.77 0.00 4.33
CA ILE A 144 17.94 -0.39 2.93
C ILE A 144 19.43 -0.51 2.65
N ARG A 145 19.81 -1.58 1.96
CA ARG A 145 21.20 -1.84 1.55
C ARG A 145 21.52 -1.29 0.18
N PHE A 146 20.76 -0.30 -0.26
CA PHE A 146 20.90 0.34 -1.56
C PHE A 146 20.62 1.84 -1.45
N LYS A 147 21.07 2.57 -2.46
CA LYS A 147 20.76 3.99 -2.70
C LYS A 147 19.90 4.09 -3.95
N VAL A 148 18.93 5.00 -3.94
CA VAL A 148 18.14 5.44 -5.11
C VAL A 148 18.30 6.96 -5.24
N ASP A 149 18.63 7.42 -6.44
CA ASP A 149 18.85 8.84 -6.77
C ASP A 149 18.37 9.13 -8.19
N GLY A 150 17.70 10.26 -8.42
CA GLY A 150 17.18 10.64 -9.74
C GLY A 150 15.66 10.81 -9.77
N ASP A 151 15.16 11.57 -10.75
CA ASP A 151 13.73 11.89 -10.95
C ASP A 151 12.96 12.23 -9.66
N GLY A 152 13.60 13.01 -8.79
CA GLY A 152 13.03 13.48 -7.53
C GLY A 152 13.32 12.59 -6.32
N TYR A 153 13.84 11.38 -6.51
CA TYR A 153 14.25 10.50 -5.42
C TYR A 153 15.62 10.87 -4.85
N ALA A 154 15.72 10.85 -3.53
CA ALA A 154 16.97 10.74 -2.80
C ALA A 154 16.75 9.86 -1.56
N LEU A 155 17.18 8.61 -1.66
CA LEU A 155 16.94 7.58 -0.65
C LEU A 155 18.22 6.76 -0.44
N SER A 156 18.65 6.57 0.81
CA SER A 156 19.86 5.78 1.12
C SER A 156 19.92 5.37 2.59
N GLY A 157 20.32 4.13 2.86
CA GLY A 157 20.75 3.68 4.19
C GLY A 157 19.60 3.56 5.19
N THR A 158 19.73 4.24 6.34
CA THR A 158 18.84 4.09 7.51
C THR A 158 17.94 5.30 7.77
N GLU A 159 18.12 6.39 7.03
CA GLU A 159 17.37 7.63 7.22
C GLU A 159 16.18 7.70 6.26
N PRO A 160 15.10 8.45 6.60
CA PRO A 160 14.02 8.68 5.67
C PRO A 160 14.52 9.41 4.42
N GLY A 161 14.10 8.95 3.26
CA GLY A 161 14.43 9.57 1.98
C GLY A 161 13.53 10.77 1.66
N THR A 162 13.71 11.31 0.46
CA THR A 162 12.82 12.30 -0.14
C THR A 162 12.38 11.88 -1.53
N PHE A 163 11.16 12.25 -1.90
CA PHE A 163 10.61 12.10 -3.25
C PHE A 163 9.90 13.40 -3.66
N VAL A 164 10.24 13.94 -4.82
CA VAL A 164 9.59 15.13 -5.37
C VAL A 164 8.68 14.72 -6.52
N HIS A 165 7.38 14.95 -6.36
CA HIS A 165 6.36 14.69 -7.39
C HIS A 165 5.63 16.00 -7.74
N GLY A 166 5.88 16.51 -8.95
CA GLY A 166 5.38 17.80 -9.37
C GLY A 166 5.90 18.93 -8.48
N LYS A 167 5.01 19.54 -7.68
CA LYS A 167 5.35 20.61 -6.71
C LYS A 167 5.42 20.11 -5.27
N ASN A 168 5.06 18.85 -5.03
CA ASN A 168 4.98 18.28 -3.70
C ASN A 168 6.31 17.61 -3.36
N THR A 169 6.68 17.67 -2.08
CA THR A 169 7.87 16.98 -1.56
C THR A 169 7.43 16.05 -0.46
N PHE A 170 7.67 14.77 -0.67
CA PHE A 170 7.36 13.71 0.26
C PHE A 170 8.62 13.28 1.00
N ARG A 171 8.50 13.09 2.31
CA ARG A 171 9.42 12.30 3.11
C ARG A 171 9.08 10.82 2.88
N VAL A 172 10.07 10.01 2.56
CA VAL A 172 9.88 8.58 2.22
C VAL A 172 10.35 7.73 3.39
N TYR A 173 9.45 6.91 3.93
CA TYR A 173 9.70 6.01 5.05
C TYR A 173 9.56 4.56 4.61
N PRO A 174 10.65 3.92 4.16
CA PRO A 174 10.67 2.50 3.89
C PRO A 174 10.37 1.68 5.14
N PHE A 175 9.52 0.67 4.98
CA PHE A 175 9.27 -0.28 6.05
C PHE A 175 9.32 -1.74 5.59
N GLN A 176 9.23 -2.02 4.29
CA GLN A 176 9.41 -3.37 3.78
C GLN A 176 10.22 -3.39 2.47
N VAL A 177 11.05 -4.43 2.32
CA VAL A 177 11.85 -4.69 1.12
C VAL A 177 11.65 -6.12 0.67
N ILE A 178 11.16 -6.31 -0.55
CA ILE A 178 10.93 -7.62 -1.16
C ILE A 178 11.88 -7.82 -2.32
N GLY A 179 12.41 -9.04 -2.44
CA GLY A 179 13.34 -9.43 -3.48
C GLY A 179 14.81 -9.38 -3.05
N ASN A 180 15.70 -9.67 -3.99
CA ASN A 180 17.13 -9.74 -3.73
C ASN A 180 17.86 -8.71 -4.59
N PRO A 181 18.48 -7.66 -4.00
CA PRO A 181 19.17 -6.62 -4.77
C PRO A 181 20.40 -7.16 -5.53
N ARG A 182 20.88 -8.37 -5.20
CA ARG A 182 22.00 -9.06 -5.88
C ARG A 182 21.54 -10.09 -6.91
N ALA A 183 20.24 -10.25 -7.13
CA ALA A 183 19.74 -11.11 -8.19
C ALA A 183 20.28 -10.60 -9.54
N LYS A 184 20.51 -11.52 -10.49
CA LYS A 184 21.01 -11.14 -11.82
C LYS A 184 19.95 -10.35 -12.61
N ASP A 185 18.70 -10.79 -12.46
CA ASP A 185 17.49 -10.24 -13.04
C ASP A 185 16.40 -10.25 -11.95
N GLY A 186 15.43 -9.36 -12.05
CA GLY A 186 14.30 -9.27 -11.13
C GLY A 186 13.96 -7.83 -10.76
N ASP A 187 12.95 -7.71 -9.91
CA ASP A 187 12.50 -6.50 -9.27
C ASP A 187 12.85 -6.52 -7.77
N LEU A 188 13.35 -5.39 -7.29
CA LEU A 188 13.42 -5.11 -5.86
C LEU A 188 12.26 -4.19 -5.54
N GLN A 189 11.39 -4.60 -4.64
CA GLN A 189 10.21 -3.83 -4.26
C GLN A 189 10.49 -3.14 -2.93
N LEU A 190 10.27 -1.84 -2.90
CA LEU A 190 10.36 -1.03 -1.70
C LEU A 190 8.97 -0.53 -1.35
N HIS A 191 8.43 -1.02 -0.24
CA HIS A 191 7.16 -0.57 0.30
C HIS A 191 7.45 0.56 1.28
N ALA A 192 6.81 1.71 1.04
CA ALA A 192 7.09 2.90 1.81
C ALA A 192 5.85 3.75 2.05
N LEU A 193 5.87 4.50 3.15
CA LEU A 193 5.01 5.66 3.30
C LEU A 193 5.66 6.89 2.68
N TYR A 194 4.86 7.68 1.96
CA TYR A 194 5.22 8.97 1.38
C TYR A 194 4.43 10.04 2.12
N VAL A 195 5.10 10.89 2.90
CA VAL A 195 4.46 11.86 3.79
C VAL A 195 4.76 13.27 3.31
N ASP A 196 3.71 14.02 2.96
CA ASP A 196 3.78 15.46 2.71
C ASP A 196 3.23 16.20 3.92
N GLU A 197 4.13 16.69 4.78
CA GLU A 197 3.79 17.41 6.00
C GLU A 197 3.11 18.76 5.71
N GLN A 198 3.46 19.41 4.60
CA GLN A 198 2.88 20.72 4.25
C GLN A 198 1.41 20.61 3.88
N ARG A 199 1.06 19.51 3.23
CA ARG A 199 -0.32 19.22 2.81
C ARG A 199 -1.09 18.33 3.78
N SER A 200 -0.43 17.83 4.83
CA SER A 200 -0.99 16.80 5.72
C SER A 200 -1.54 15.63 4.91
N GLN A 201 -0.66 15.01 4.10
CA GLN A 201 -1.00 13.89 3.22
C GLN A 201 -0.05 12.71 3.49
N VAL A 202 -0.60 11.50 3.44
CA VAL A 202 0.15 10.25 3.61
C VAL A 202 -0.26 9.29 2.51
N CYS A 203 0.72 8.77 1.76
CA CYS A 203 0.50 7.75 0.75
C CYS A 203 1.24 6.47 1.11
N PHE A 204 0.69 5.33 0.75
CA PHE A 204 1.47 4.09 0.53
C PHE A 204 1.83 4.03 -0.95
N GLY A 205 2.93 3.38 -1.28
CA GLY A 205 3.22 2.97 -2.65
C GLY A 205 4.34 1.95 -2.69
N ILE A 206 4.44 1.23 -3.81
CA ILE A 206 5.49 0.25 -4.05
C ILE A 206 6.43 0.81 -5.12
N LEU A 207 7.67 1.09 -4.74
CA LEU A 207 8.72 1.43 -5.70
C LEU A 207 9.42 0.14 -6.17
N TYR A 208 9.15 -0.24 -7.41
CA TYR A 208 9.81 -1.32 -8.13
C TYR A 208 11.12 -0.83 -8.73
N LEU A 209 12.24 -1.45 -8.39
CA LEU A 209 13.55 -1.18 -8.97
C LEU A 209 14.00 -2.38 -9.80
N LEU A 210 14.25 -2.16 -11.09
CA LEU A 210 14.75 -3.23 -11.96
C LEU A 210 16.25 -3.41 -11.80
N VAL A 211 16.68 -4.63 -11.49
CA VAL A 211 18.11 -4.93 -11.28
C VAL A 211 18.92 -4.68 -12.54
N ASN A 212 20.06 -3.98 -12.35
CA ASN A 212 20.98 -3.55 -13.40
C ASN A 212 20.38 -2.56 -14.42
N ARG A 213 19.28 -1.87 -14.08
CA ARG A 213 18.67 -0.84 -14.94
C ARG A 213 18.54 0.49 -14.20
N ARG A 214 18.60 1.57 -14.95
CA ARG A 214 18.30 2.93 -14.48
C ARG A 214 16.80 3.21 -14.52
N PHE A 215 16.04 2.41 -13.80
CA PHE A 215 14.59 2.42 -13.88
C PHE A 215 13.97 2.08 -12.53
N GLY A 216 13.04 2.93 -12.13
CA GLY A 216 12.17 2.73 -10.99
C GLY A 216 10.73 2.99 -11.42
N SER A 217 9.77 2.25 -10.88
CA SER A 217 8.35 2.48 -11.13
C SER A 217 7.63 2.50 -9.79
N LEU A 218 7.03 3.64 -9.45
CA LEU A 218 6.13 3.76 -8.31
C LEU A 218 4.74 3.38 -8.78
N GLN A 219 4.17 2.36 -8.14
CA GLN A 219 2.89 1.78 -8.52
C GLN A 219 2.02 1.54 -7.30
N TYR A 220 0.71 1.44 -7.55
CA TYR A 220 -0.33 1.05 -6.59
C TYR A 220 -0.40 1.98 -5.39
N SER A 221 -0.04 3.24 -5.61
CA SER A 221 -0.09 4.25 -4.57
C SER A 221 -1.49 4.79 -4.38
N ILE A 222 -1.79 5.14 -3.14
CA ILE A 222 -3.01 5.88 -2.78
C ILE A 222 -2.68 6.80 -1.62
N CYS A 223 -3.13 8.04 -1.71
CA CYS A 223 -2.86 9.08 -0.74
C CYS A 223 -4.11 9.42 0.07
N LEU A 224 -4.00 9.49 1.39
CA LEU A 224 -5.03 10.02 2.27
C LEU A 224 -4.74 11.50 2.60
N PRO A 225 -5.78 12.35 2.71
CA PRO A 225 -7.21 12.05 2.59
C PRO A 225 -7.74 12.22 1.15
N GLY A 226 -6.90 12.62 0.19
CA GLY A 226 -7.30 13.02 -1.16
C GLY A 226 -7.84 11.89 -2.02
N LEU A 227 -7.35 10.67 -1.80
CA LEU A 227 -7.54 9.48 -2.64
C LEU A 227 -7.00 9.64 -4.06
N ASP A 228 -5.95 10.44 -4.20
CA ASP A 228 -5.09 10.56 -5.36
C ASP A 228 -3.95 9.54 -5.32
N ASP A 229 -3.44 9.15 -6.48
CA ASP A 229 -2.19 8.40 -6.61
C ASP A 229 -1.02 9.35 -6.94
N ILE A 230 0.19 8.85 -6.72
CA ILE A 230 1.46 9.48 -7.09
C ILE A 230 2.28 8.54 -7.99
N ASP A 231 1.60 7.65 -8.72
CA ASP A 231 2.24 6.62 -9.53
C ASP A 231 3.04 7.23 -10.69
N GLY A 232 4.02 6.48 -11.18
CA GLY A 232 4.84 6.92 -12.28
C GLY A 232 6.09 6.08 -12.53
N ASP A 233 6.57 6.17 -13.76
CA ASP A 233 7.89 5.66 -14.15
C ASP A 233 8.96 6.74 -13.96
N HIS A 234 10.10 6.32 -13.45
CA HIS A 234 11.19 7.20 -13.03
C HIS A 234 12.54 6.69 -13.55
N THR A 235 13.33 7.60 -14.10
CA THR A 235 14.74 7.39 -14.41
C THR A 235 15.56 7.58 -13.14
N VAL A 236 15.79 6.48 -12.42
CA VAL A 236 16.59 6.48 -11.19
C VAL A 236 17.90 5.72 -11.39
N ASP A 237 18.98 6.27 -10.87
CA ASP A 237 20.20 5.53 -10.58
C ASP A 237 20.04 4.85 -9.23
N TRP A 238 20.23 3.54 -9.20
CA TRP A 238 20.27 2.81 -7.93
C TRP A 238 21.47 1.87 -7.84
N SER A 239 21.97 1.68 -6.63
CA SER A 239 23.18 0.88 -6.38
C SER A 239 23.18 0.27 -4.99
N ILE A 240 23.78 -0.91 -4.85
CA ILE A 240 23.96 -1.56 -3.56
C ILE A 240 25.02 -0.80 -2.75
N LEU A 241 24.73 -0.51 -1.48
CA LEU A 241 25.67 0.07 -0.54
C LEU A 241 26.72 -0.97 -0.13
N LYS A 242 27.98 -0.54 -0.02
CA LYS A 242 29.11 -1.40 0.35
C LYS A 242 29.15 -1.70 1.84
#